data_AF-A0A1V4RCM9-F1
#
_entry.id   AF-A0A1V4RCM9-F1
#
_cell.length_a   1.000
_cell.length_b   1.000
_cell.length_c   1.000
_cell.angle_alpha   90.00
_cell.angle_beta   90.00
_cell.angle_gamma   90.00
#
_symmetry.space_group_name_H-M   'P 1'
#
loop_
_entity.id
_entity.type
_entity.pdbx_description
1 polymer ?
#
loop_
_entity_poly.entity_id
_entity_poly.type
_entity_poly.pdbx_seq_one_letter_code
_entity_poly.pdbx_strand_id
1 'polypeptide(L)'
;MKKENSPLIQINGSINSKDLNNRIDQIFHSNVKALSFAFTMLFLIFILGHIFVLKSNSNMILLTSMSFLLLLAITNVLSAVRFPHHLSHPIAVVIVLVVLLNSIQYIKMTHDLIQITNILLLIIGCGVFFLSFKWYFISVFLIILAVFFELILFNFTEHWKQIAFGVSISFYVSFLANYLRINSTRKFQSVFMQSQRHRAKLEETLLELQQSKDHATLLNRVVPSAIFTIDTDYVITNWNEKAEQITGYSSSEAIGKKCDFFMKDTSSNMYSIFDNEESTPIYNEECEILTKDGGSRIISKNADLLKDKNKNLIGAIESFEDITVRKVAEESLRKSEEKYRSIFDLSPEAILLTNADGIIIDVNTKVNDWLGYQNDELFGLNLLEAPFIPRKSKLTMQEKFKQALTGDGMMTYELEFTSKNGD
;
A
#
# COMPACT_ATOMS: atom_id res chain seq x y z
N MET A 1 -0.62 20.91 23.27
CA MET A 1 -0.59 21.75 22.04
C MET A 1 0.47 21.12 21.14
N LYS A 2 0.33 20.78 19.87
CA LYS A 2 -0.70 20.88 18.83
C LYS A 2 -0.73 19.51 18.11
N LYS A 3 -1.91 19.00 17.78
CA LYS A 3 -2.06 17.89 16.83
C LYS A 3 -1.64 18.38 15.45
N GLU A 4 -0.58 17.84 14.89
CA GLU A 4 -0.22 18.10 13.50
C GLU A 4 -1.22 17.41 12.56
N ASN A 5 -1.95 18.26 11.85
CA ASN A 5 -2.78 17.89 10.71
C ASN A 5 -1.86 17.45 9.57
N SER A 6 -1.63 16.15 9.44
CA SER A 6 -1.29 15.60 8.12
C SER A 6 -2.47 15.87 7.18
N PRO A 7 -2.24 16.39 5.96
CA PRO A 7 -3.28 16.44 4.96
C PRO A 7 -3.52 14.99 4.55
N LEU A 8 -4.49 14.35 5.20
CA LEU A 8 -5.25 13.28 4.58
C LEU A 8 -5.56 13.78 3.18
N ILE A 9 -4.92 13.18 2.19
CA ILE A 9 -5.30 13.31 0.79
C ILE A 9 -6.80 13.10 0.82
N GLN A 10 -7.56 14.18 0.65
CA GLN A 10 -9.00 14.11 0.50
C GLN A 10 -9.21 13.42 -0.83
N ILE A 11 -9.20 12.08 -0.80
CA ILE A 11 -9.81 11.27 -1.82
C ILE A 11 -11.30 11.56 -1.67
N ASN A 12 -11.74 12.64 -2.30
CA ASN A 12 -13.14 13.00 -2.49
C ASN A 12 -13.84 11.79 -3.11
N GLY A 13 -14.43 10.94 -2.27
CA GLY A 13 -15.06 9.73 -2.77
C GLY A 13 -15.28 8.58 -1.80
N SER A 14 -14.95 8.69 -0.50
CA SER A 14 -15.46 7.72 0.45
C SER A 14 -16.97 7.94 0.61
N ILE A 15 -17.78 7.22 -0.17
CA ILE A 15 -19.23 7.16 0.08
C ILE A 15 -19.38 6.47 1.44
N ASN A 16 -19.54 7.26 2.50
CA ASN A 16 -19.82 6.80 3.85
C ASN A 16 -21.01 5.81 3.78
N SER A 17 -21.04 4.76 4.59
CA SER A 17 -22.20 3.85 4.66
C SER A 17 -23.51 4.61 4.85
N LYS A 18 -23.46 5.72 5.60
CA LYS A 18 -24.60 6.64 5.76
C LYS A 18 -24.95 7.39 4.47
N ASP A 19 -23.96 7.84 3.69
CA ASP A 19 -24.19 8.49 2.40
C ASP A 19 -24.62 7.50 1.31
N LEU A 20 -24.12 6.26 1.36
CA LEU A 20 -24.55 5.17 0.50
C LEU A 20 -26.01 4.86 0.80
N ASN A 21 -26.36 4.65 2.06
CA ASN A 21 -27.74 4.43 2.48
C ASN A 21 -28.63 5.62 2.11
N ASN A 22 -28.19 6.86 2.35
CA ASN A 22 -28.94 8.06 1.93
C ASN A 22 -29.13 8.13 0.41
N ARG A 23 -28.13 7.78 -0.39
CA ARG A 23 -28.24 7.75 -1.87
C ARG A 23 -29.16 6.62 -2.33
N ILE A 24 -29.08 5.45 -1.72
CA ILE A 24 -30.00 4.34 -2.01
C ILE A 24 -31.42 4.75 -1.60
N ASP A 25 -31.62 5.34 -0.41
CA ASP A 25 -32.91 5.88 0.06
C ASP A 25 -33.47 6.94 -0.89
N GLN A 26 -32.64 7.86 -1.37
CA GLN A 26 -33.04 8.87 -2.36
C GLN A 26 -33.48 8.23 -3.68
N ILE A 27 -32.74 7.23 -4.17
CA ILE A 27 -33.10 6.49 -5.39
C ILE A 27 -34.47 5.84 -5.21
N PHE A 28 -34.68 5.11 -4.12
CA PHE A 28 -35.96 4.45 -3.82
C PHE A 28 -37.10 5.47 -3.63
N HIS A 29 -36.89 6.52 -2.85
CA HIS A 29 -37.91 7.54 -2.61
C HIS A 29 -38.31 8.29 -3.90
N SER A 30 -37.35 8.57 -4.78
CA SER A 30 -37.63 9.18 -6.09
C SER A 30 -38.51 8.28 -6.97
N ASN A 31 -38.30 6.96 -6.90
CA ASN A 31 -39.09 5.99 -7.66
C ASN A 31 -40.48 5.78 -7.07
N VAL A 32 -40.62 5.77 -5.73
CA VAL A 32 -41.92 5.69 -5.06
C VAL A 32 -42.79 6.88 -5.44
N LYS A 33 -42.21 8.09 -5.50
CA LYS A 33 -42.91 9.29 -5.99
C LYS A 33 -43.35 9.17 -7.44
N ALA A 34 -42.46 8.73 -8.33
CA ALA A 34 -42.79 8.54 -9.74
C ALA A 34 -43.88 7.48 -9.96
N LEU A 35 -43.82 6.37 -9.22
CA LEU A 35 -44.80 5.29 -9.26
C LEU A 35 -46.16 5.75 -8.71
N SER A 36 -46.15 6.46 -7.58
CA SER A 36 -47.35 7.06 -7.00
C SER A 36 -48.02 8.03 -7.97
N PHE A 37 -47.24 8.92 -8.60
CA PHE A 37 -47.74 9.88 -9.60
C PHE A 37 -48.38 9.17 -10.81
N ALA A 38 -47.73 8.12 -11.31
CA ALA A 38 -48.26 7.29 -12.39
C ALA A 38 -49.62 6.67 -12.05
N PHE A 39 -49.73 6.05 -10.86
CA PHE A 39 -50.98 5.44 -10.40
C PHE A 39 -52.10 6.46 -10.23
N THR A 40 -51.81 7.66 -9.72
CA THR A 40 -52.81 8.75 -9.68
C THR A 40 -53.28 9.18 -11.07
N MET A 41 -52.38 9.30 -12.06
CA MET A 41 -52.77 9.65 -13.43
C MET A 41 -53.60 8.56 -14.09
N LEU A 42 -53.24 7.29 -13.91
CA LEU A 42 -54.01 6.15 -14.39
C LEU A 42 -55.43 6.11 -13.82
N PHE A 43 -55.55 6.38 -12.53
CA PHE A 43 -56.83 6.40 -11.86
C PHE A 43 -57.69 7.59 -12.30
N LEU A 44 -57.08 8.75 -12.58
CA LEU A 44 -57.75 9.92 -13.18
C LEU A 44 -58.31 9.59 -14.58
N ILE A 45 -57.50 8.94 -15.43
CA ILE A 45 -57.90 8.52 -16.78
C ILE A 45 -59.06 7.51 -16.71
N PHE A 46 -58.98 6.55 -15.78
CA PHE A 46 -60.04 5.58 -15.52
C PHE A 46 -61.36 6.26 -15.16
N ILE A 47 -61.33 7.29 -14.30
CA ILE A 47 -62.51 8.05 -13.90
C ILE A 47 -63.08 8.86 -15.05
N LEU A 48 -62.24 9.56 -15.81
CA LEU A 48 -62.70 10.34 -16.96
C LEU A 48 -63.36 9.44 -18.02
N GLY A 49 -62.79 8.25 -18.28
CA GLY A 49 -63.39 7.23 -19.14
C GLY A 49 -64.75 6.75 -18.60
N HIS A 50 -64.83 6.46 -17.29
CA HIS A 50 -66.08 6.02 -16.67
C HIS A 50 -67.18 7.10 -16.65
N ILE A 51 -66.84 8.36 -16.40
CA ILE A 51 -67.78 9.49 -16.43
C ILE A 51 -68.34 9.69 -17.84
N PHE A 52 -67.50 9.54 -18.87
CA PHE A 52 -67.91 9.68 -20.26
C PHE A 52 -68.90 8.57 -20.68
N VAL A 53 -68.74 7.38 -20.11
CA VAL A 53 -69.51 6.16 -20.42
C VAL A 53 -70.82 6.06 -19.62
N LEU A 54 -70.83 6.40 -18.32
CA LEU A 54 -71.94 6.11 -17.40
C LEU A 54 -72.96 7.26 -17.27
N LYS A 55 -73.25 7.97 -18.35
CA LYS A 55 -73.89 9.29 -18.44
C LYS A 55 -75.25 9.51 -17.71
N SER A 56 -75.83 8.55 -16.96
CA SER A 56 -77.16 8.69 -16.34
C SER A 56 -77.36 8.25 -14.87
N ASN A 57 -76.33 7.87 -14.08
CA ASN A 57 -76.55 7.42 -12.68
C ASN A 57 -75.75 8.23 -11.64
N SER A 58 -76.42 9.18 -10.96
CA SER A 58 -75.81 10.17 -10.05
C SER A 58 -75.13 9.57 -8.81
N ASN A 59 -75.66 8.47 -8.26
CA ASN A 59 -75.05 7.77 -7.12
C ASN A 59 -73.70 7.11 -7.48
N MET A 60 -73.52 6.72 -8.74
CA MET A 60 -72.27 6.12 -9.21
C MET A 60 -71.15 7.14 -9.39
N ILE A 61 -71.51 8.33 -9.87
CA ILE A 61 -70.58 9.45 -10.00
C ILE A 61 -70.06 9.87 -8.61
N LEU A 62 -70.91 9.82 -7.58
CA LEU A 62 -70.51 10.15 -6.21
C LEU A 62 -69.54 9.11 -5.61
N LEU A 63 -69.81 7.82 -5.79
CA LEU A 63 -68.98 6.73 -5.25
C LEU A 63 -67.59 6.67 -5.91
N THR A 64 -67.53 6.87 -7.24
CA THR A 64 -66.26 6.96 -7.98
C THR A 64 -65.45 8.19 -7.57
N SER A 65 -66.10 9.32 -7.32
CA SER A 65 -65.45 10.55 -6.82
C SER A 65 -64.89 10.37 -5.40
N MET A 66 -65.63 9.72 -4.49
CA MET A 66 -65.14 9.40 -3.14
C MET A 66 -63.93 8.46 -3.16
N SER A 67 -63.93 7.49 -4.08
CA SER A 67 -62.82 6.55 -4.27
C SER A 67 -61.54 7.22 -4.78
N PHE A 68 -61.69 8.22 -5.67
CA PHE A 68 -60.59 9.06 -6.13
C PHE A 68 -59.94 9.83 -5.00
N LEU A 69 -60.75 10.45 -4.15
CA LEU A 69 -60.27 11.20 -3.00
C LEU A 69 -59.52 10.29 -2.02
N LEU A 70 -60.00 9.06 -1.80
CA LEU A 70 -59.32 8.08 -0.96
C LEU A 70 -57.96 7.67 -1.54
N LEU A 71 -57.88 7.39 -2.84
CA LEU A 71 -56.61 7.03 -3.48
C LEU A 71 -55.62 8.21 -3.48
N LEU A 72 -56.11 9.42 -3.71
CA LEU A 72 -55.30 10.65 -3.65
C LEU A 72 -54.76 10.90 -2.23
N ALA A 73 -55.57 10.64 -1.20
CA ALA A 73 -55.15 10.73 0.18
C ALA A 73 -54.08 9.69 0.52
N ILE A 74 -54.28 8.43 0.11
CA ILE A 74 -53.30 7.34 0.33
C ILE A 74 -51.98 7.65 -0.39
N THR A 75 -52.03 8.11 -1.64
CA THR A 75 -50.82 8.45 -2.42
C THR A 75 -50.08 9.65 -1.83
N ASN A 76 -50.78 10.69 -1.35
CA ASN A 76 -50.15 11.80 -0.65
C ASN A 76 -49.47 11.36 0.65
N VAL A 77 -50.14 10.53 1.46
CA VAL A 77 -49.56 9.98 2.69
C VAL A 77 -48.32 9.13 2.37
N LEU A 78 -48.39 8.26 1.37
CA LEU A 78 -47.26 7.43 0.95
C LEU A 78 -46.09 8.27 0.40
N SER A 79 -46.36 9.39 -0.29
CA SER A 79 -45.32 10.28 -0.81
C SER A 79 -44.60 11.09 0.28
N ALA A 80 -45.26 11.30 1.43
CA ALA A 80 -44.74 12.04 2.57
C ALA A 80 -43.90 11.17 3.53
N VAL A 81 -44.12 9.85 3.54
CA VAL A 81 -43.41 8.91 4.42
C VAL A 81 -42.12 8.40 3.76
N ARG A 82 -40.98 8.51 4.46
CA ARG A 82 -39.71 7.88 4.04
C ARG A 82 -39.70 6.42 4.51
N PHE A 83 -39.87 5.49 3.57
CA PHE A 83 -39.86 4.06 3.88
C PHE A 83 -38.45 3.45 3.83
N PRO A 84 -38.08 2.58 4.78
CA PRO A 84 -36.89 1.74 4.70
C PRO A 84 -36.94 0.73 3.53
N HIS A 85 -35.79 0.37 2.96
CA HIS A 85 -35.65 -0.49 1.75
C HIS A 85 -36.44 -1.81 1.76
N HIS A 86 -36.64 -2.41 2.94
CA HIS A 86 -37.32 -3.71 3.09
C HIS A 86 -38.86 -3.62 3.09
N LEU A 87 -39.43 -2.42 3.16
CA LEU A 87 -40.88 -2.18 3.29
C LEU A 87 -41.56 -1.72 1.99
N SER A 88 -40.86 -1.78 0.85
CA SER A 88 -41.43 -1.40 -0.46
C SER A 88 -42.51 -2.37 -0.99
N HIS A 89 -42.40 -3.66 -0.66
CA HIS A 89 -43.38 -4.69 -1.03
C HIS A 89 -44.79 -4.50 -0.40
N PRO A 90 -44.94 -4.17 0.91
CA PRO A 90 -46.25 -3.99 1.53
C PRO A 90 -47.09 -2.84 0.93
N ILE A 91 -46.47 -1.81 0.34
CA ILE A 91 -47.20 -0.69 -0.27
C ILE A 91 -47.96 -1.12 -1.52
N ALA A 92 -47.34 -1.95 -2.37
CA ALA A 92 -48.00 -2.52 -3.54
C ALA A 92 -49.21 -3.38 -3.14
N VAL A 93 -49.09 -4.10 -2.02
CA VAL A 93 -50.16 -4.94 -1.45
C VAL A 93 -51.36 -4.10 -1.00
N VAL A 94 -51.12 -2.95 -0.33
CA VAL A 94 -52.20 -2.05 0.12
C VAL A 94 -52.98 -1.45 -1.06
N ILE A 95 -52.29 -1.03 -2.13
CA ILE A 95 -52.93 -0.47 -3.33
C ILE A 95 -53.81 -1.52 -4.01
N VAL A 96 -53.33 -2.76 -4.12
CA VAL A 96 -54.09 -3.90 -4.66
C VAL A 96 -55.36 -4.17 -3.83
N LEU A 97 -55.24 -4.13 -2.50
CA LEU A 97 -56.36 -4.34 -1.57
C LEU A 97 -57.47 -3.27 -1.70
N VAL A 98 -57.10 -2.00 -1.88
CA VAL A 98 -58.06 -0.89 -2.04
C VAL A 98 -58.85 -1.03 -3.35
N VAL A 99 -58.17 -1.40 -4.44
CA VAL A 99 -58.81 -1.63 -5.74
C VAL A 99 -59.79 -2.81 -5.66
N LEU A 100 -59.38 -3.91 -5.01
CA LEU A 100 -60.22 -5.08 -4.75
C LEU A 100 -61.50 -4.74 -3.97
N LEU A 101 -61.37 -4.02 -2.86
CA LEU A 101 -62.51 -3.62 -2.01
C LEU A 101 -63.52 -2.77 -2.78
N ASN A 102 -63.04 -1.84 -3.60
CA ASN A 102 -63.88 -0.92 -4.33
C ASN A 102 -64.70 -1.60 -5.44
N SER A 103 -64.07 -2.54 -6.16
CA SER A 103 -64.77 -3.37 -7.13
C SER A 103 -65.84 -4.25 -6.48
N ILE A 104 -65.58 -4.80 -5.29
CA ILE A 104 -66.57 -5.61 -4.56
C ILE A 104 -67.81 -4.78 -4.18
N GLN A 105 -67.60 -3.53 -3.77
CA GLN A 105 -68.69 -2.63 -3.41
C GLN A 105 -69.55 -2.25 -4.62
N TYR A 106 -68.92 -2.14 -5.80
CA TYR A 106 -69.60 -1.92 -7.08
C TYR A 106 -70.43 -3.15 -7.52
N ILE A 107 -69.90 -4.39 -7.34
CA ILE A 107 -70.64 -5.66 -7.57
C ILE A 107 -72.03 -5.59 -6.92
N LYS A 108 -72.02 -5.18 -5.67
CA LYS A 108 -73.19 -5.19 -4.80
C LYS A 108 -74.25 -4.18 -5.24
N MET A 109 -73.89 -3.11 -5.96
CA MET A 109 -74.80 -2.03 -6.32
C MET A 109 -75.43 -2.13 -7.71
N THR A 110 -74.76 -2.69 -8.73
CA THR A 110 -75.31 -2.70 -10.11
C THR A 110 -75.94 -4.02 -10.55
N HIS A 111 -75.62 -5.13 -9.88
CA HIS A 111 -76.08 -6.48 -10.24
C HIS A 111 -75.76 -6.93 -11.69
N ASP A 112 -74.96 -6.16 -12.44
CA ASP A 112 -74.52 -6.44 -13.80
C ASP A 112 -73.09 -7.04 -13.81
N LEU A 113 -73.00 -8.39 -13.81
CA LEU A 113 -71.73 -9.12 -13.77
C LEU A 113 -70.75 -8.75 -14.91
N ILE A 114 -71.26 -8.30 -16.06
CA ILE A 114 -70.45 -7.96 -17.25
C ILE A 114 -69.76 -6.59 -17.06
N GLN A 115 -70.38 -5.67 -16.32
CA GLN A 115 -69.84 -4.36 -15.98
C GLN A 115 -68.92 -4.37 -14.75
N ILE A 116 -68.92 -5.47 -14.00
CA ILE A 116 -68.39 -5.53 -12.64
C ILE A 116 -67.04 -6.27 -12.51
N THR A 117 -66.63 -7.12 -13.45
CA THR A 117 -65.46 -8.00 -13.24
C THR A 117 -64.66 -8.30 -14.51
N ASN A 118 -64.85 -7.49 -15.57
CA ASN A 118 -63.81 -7.23 -16.57
C ASN A 118 -62.78 -6.21 -16.04
N ILE A 119 -63.20 -5.47 -15.01
CA ILE A 119 -62.53 -5.22 -13.74
C ILE A 119 -61.58 -6.32 -13.27
N LEU A 120 -60.58 -5.89 -12.50
CA LEU A 120 -59.69 -6.65 -11.59
C LEU A 120 -58.76 -7.69 -12.22
N LEU A 121 -59.14 -8.25 -13.37
CA LEU A 121 -58.51 -9.38 -14.04
C LEU A 121 -57.49 -9.01 -15.10
N LEU A 122 -57.51 -7.79 -15.65
CA LEU A 122 -56.30 -7.21 -16.27
C LEU A 122 -55.42 -6.45 -15.25
N ILE A 123 -55.92 -6.30 -14.01
CA ILE A 123 -55.42 -5.41 -12.96
C ILE A 123 -54.21 -5.96 -12.18
N ILE A 124 -53.85 -7.25 -12.23
CA ILE A 124 -52.68 -7.80 -11.49
C ILE A 124 -51.83 -8.76 -12.35
N GLY A 125 -52.39 -9.33 -13.42
CA GLY A 125 -52.02 -10.65 -13.94
C GLY A 125 -50.82 -10.79 -14.88
N CYS A 126 -50.49 -9.81 -15.74
CA CYS A 126 -49.37 -9.97 -16.69
C CYS A 126 -48.17 -9.05 -16.43
N GLY A 127 -48.38 -7.83 -15.92
CA GLY A 127 -47.37 -6.76 -16.01
C GLY A 127 -46.36 -6.70 -14.86
N VAL A 128 -46.71 -7.19 -13.68
CA VAL A 128 -45.87 -7.03 -12.47
C VAL A 128 -44.82 -8.13 -12.31
N PHE A 129 -44.86 -9.22 -13.10
CA PHE A 129 -44.07 -10.43 -12.80
C PHE A 129 -43.03 -10.94 -13.83
N PHE A 130 -42.83 -10.33 -14.99
CA PHE A 130 -41.71 -10.74 -15.88
C PHE A 130 -40.63 -9.67 -16.03
N LEU A 131 -39.79 -9.67 -15.00
CA LEU A 131 -38.65 -8.79 -14.71
C LEU A 131 -37.45 -8.96 -15.68
N SER A 132 -37.63 -8.82 -17.00
CA SER A 132 -36.54 -8.96 -17.99
C SER A 132 -36.44 -7.79 -18.99
N PHE A 133 -35.22 -7.47 -19.44
CA PHE A 133 -34.92 -6.38 -20.40
C PHE A 133 -35.58 -6.60 -21.77
N LYS A 134 -35.85 -7.87 -22.15
CA LYS A 134 -36.54 -8.23 -23.39
C LYS A 134 -38.00 -7.73 -23.41
N TRP A 135 -38.62 -7.56 -22.24
CA TRP A 135 -40.01 -7.16 -22.14
C TRP A 135 -40.24 -5.65 -22.31
N TYR A 136 -39.20 -4.81 -22.17
CA TYR A 136 -39.31 -3.35 -22.43
C TYR A 136 -39.71 -3.08 -23.89
N PHE A 137 -39.03 -3.71 -24.85
CA PHE A 137 -39.36 -3.63 -26.28
C PHE A 137 -40.74 -4.20 -26.59
N ILE A 138 -41.12 -5.30 -25.95
CA ILE A 138 -42.44 -5.91 -26.10
C ILE A 138 -43.54 -4.97 -25.56
N SER A 139 -43.32 -4.28 -24.43
CA SER A 139 -44.28 -3.30 -23.91
C SER A 139 -44.44 -2.06 -24.81
N VAL A 140 -43.37 -1.57 -25.45
CA VAL A 140 -43.47 -0.49 -26.45
C VAL A 140 -44.28 -0.96 -27.66
N PHE A 141 -44.02 -2.17 -28.15
CA PHE A 141 -44.76 -2.77 -29.26
C PHE A 141 -46.25 -2.97 -28.95
N LEU A 142 -46.58 -3.44 -27.75
CA LEU A 142 -47.97 -3.65 -27.31
C LEU A 142 -48.72 -2.32 -27.12
N ILE A 143 -48.05 -1.23 -26.72
CA ILE A 143 -48.65 0.11 -26.69
C ILE A 143 -49.03 0.57 -28.11
N ILE A 144 -48.13 0.39 -29.09
CA ILE A 144 -48.40 0.73 -30.50
C ILE A 144 -49.60 -0.08 -31.01
N LEU A 145 -49.66 -1.36 -30.66
CA LEU A 145 -50.75 -2.27 -31.07
C LEU A 145 -52.09 -1.93 -30.40
N ALA A 146 -52.06 -1.48 -29.14
CA ALA A 146 -53.26 -1.01 -28.43
C ALA A 146 -53.84 0.28 -29.04
N VAL A 147 -52.99 1.25 -29.37
CA VAL A 147 -53.40 2.47 -30.10
C VAL A 147 -54.00 2.13 -31.46
N PHE A 148 -53.42 1.17 -32.17
CA PHE A 148 -53.95 0.68 -33.45
C PHE A 148 -55.32 -0.01 -33.29
N PHE A 149 -55.52 -0.78 -32.22
CA PHE A 149 -56.78 -1.46 -31.94
C PHE A 149 -57.92 -0.48 -31.58
N GLU A 150 -57.62 0.60 -30.85
CA GLU A 150 -58.59 1.66 -30.55
C GLU A 150 -59.04 2.41 -31.80
N LEU A 151 -58.13 2.66 -32.76
CA LEU A 151 -58.47 3.28 -34.05
C LEU A 151 -59.41 2.40 -34.89
N ILE A 152 -59.30 1.07 -34.81
CA ILE A 152 -60.14 0.12 -35.54
C ILE A 152 -61.53 -0.04 -34.89
N LEU A 153 -61.61 -0.02 -33.57
CA LEU A 153 -62.86 -0.27 -32.83
C LEU A 153 -63.80 0.94 -32.74
N PHE A 154 -63.47 2.08 -33.36
CA PHE A 154 -64.24 3.33 -33.28
C PHE A 154 -65.71 3.17 -33.72
N ASN A 155 -66.00 2.20 -34.60
CA ASN A 155 -67.33 1.90 -35.13
C ASN A 155 -68.11 0.78 -34.41
N PHE A 156 -67.59 0.21 -33.32
CA PHE A 156 -68.24 -0.87 -32.57
C PHE A 156 -69.13 -0.38 -31.42
N THR A 157 -69.92 -1.29 -30.83
CA THR A 157 -70.83 -0.98 -29.71
C THR A 157 -70.07 -0.48 -28.47
N GLU A 158 -70.76 0.30 -27.62
CA GLU A 158 -70.17 0.97 -26.44
C GLU A 158 -69.45 0.03 -25.47
N HIS A 159 -69.80 -1.26 -25.42
CA HIS A 159 -69.09 -2.25 -24.61
C HIS A 159 -67.68 -2.59 -25.13
N TRP A 160 -67.44 -2.63 -26.44
CA TRP A 160 -66.12 -2.94 -27.01
C TRP A 160 -65.12 -1.80 -26.82
N LYS A 161 -65.60 -0.55 -26.84
CA LYS A 161 -64.79 0.64 -26.55
C LYS A 161 -64.26 0.62 -25.11
N GLN A 162 -65.07 0.16 -24.15
CA GLN A 162 -64.67 0.01 -22.74
C GLN A 162 -63.56 -1.02 -22.55
N ILE A 163 -63.64 -2.16 -23.25
CA ILE A 163 -62.63 -3.23 -23.18
C ILE A 163 -61.29 -2.75 -23.78
N ALA A 164 -61.32 -2.10 -24.95
CA ALA A 164 -60.11 -1.59 -25.60
C ALA A 164 -59.36 -0.58 -24.71
N PHE A 165 -60.11 0.37 -24.13
CA PHE A 165 -59.57 1.38 -23.23
C PHE A 165 -58.91 0.78 -21.98
N GLY A 166 -59.52 -0.26 -21.38
CA GLY A 166 -58.95 -0.97 -20.23
C GLY A 166 -57.62 -1.67 -20.54
N VAL A 167 -57.49 -2.25 -21.74
CA VAL A 167 -56.26 -2.91 -22.20
C VAL A 167 -55.13 -1.90 -22.46
N SER A 168 -55.43 -0.76 -23.10
CA SER A 168 -54.45 0.31 -23.36
C SER A 168 -53.83 0.87 -22.07
N ILE A 169 -54.67 1.12 -21.06
CA ILE A 169 -54.26 1.62 -19.74
C ILE A 169 -53.26 0.65 -19.08
N SER A 170 -53.55 -0.65 -19.09
CA SER A 170 -52.67 -1.64 -18.47
C SER A 170 -51.29 -1.72 -19.13
N PHE A 171 -51.20 -1.57 -20.46
CA PHE A 171 -49.90 -1.58 -21.14
C PHE A 171 -49.04 -0.38 -20.76
N TYR A 172 -49.66 0.80 -20.61
CA TYR A 172 -48.96 2.01 -20.17
C TYR A 172 -48.40 1.87 -18.74
N VAL A 173 -49.15 1.28 -17.80
CA VAL A 173 -48.67 1.04 -16.42
C VAL A 173 -47.44 0.15 -16.42
N SER A 174 -47.51 -0.93 -17.20
CA SER A 174 -46.47 -1.96 -17.26
C SER A 174 -45.16 -1.41 -17.83
N PHE A 175 -45.24 -0.59 -18.88
CA PHE A 175 -44.08 0.09 -19.47
C PHE A 175 -43.39 1.02 -18.46
N LEU A 176 -44.16 1.87 -17.77
CA LEU A 176 -43.61 2.85 -16.85
C LEU A 176 -42.94 2.19 -15.62
N ALA A 177 -43.55 1.13 -15.08
CA ALA A 177 -42.96 0.34 -13.99
C ALA A 177 -41.63 -0.30 -14.41
N ASN A 178 -41.54 -0.85 -15.62
CA ASN A 178 -40.32 -1.47 -16.12
C ASN A 178 -39.22 -0.44 -16.42
N TYR A 179 -39.57 0.73 -16.97
CA TYR A 179 -38.65 1.85 -17.21
C TYR A 179 -37.98 2.32 -15.90
N LEU A 180 -38.80 2.59 -14.87
CA LEU A 180 -38.30 3.03 -13.57
C LEU A 180 -37.38 1.99 -12.92
N ARG A 181 -37.72 0.70 -13.00
CA ARG A 181 -36.86 -0.39 -12.49
C ARG A 181 -35.51 -0.43 -13.22
N ILE A 182 -35.49 -0.40 -14.55
CA ILE A 182 -34.24 -0.48 -15.32
C ILE A 182 -33.33 0.69 -14.94
N ASN A 183 -33.87 1.90 -14.85
CA ASN A 183 -33.10 3.07 -14.47
C ASN A 183 -32.59 2.98 -13.03
N SER A 184 -33.43 2.51 -12.09
CA SER A 184 -33.05 2.29 -10.70
C SER A 184 -31.97 1.22 -10.55
N THR A 185 -32.12 0.08 -11.22
CA THR A 185 -31.16 -1.02 -11.18
C THR A 185 -29.81 -0.57 -11.74
N ARG A 186 -29.79 0.18 -12.84
CA ARG A 186 -28.55 0.73 -13.42
C ARG A 186 -27.86 1.71 -12.46
N LYS A 187 -28.63 2.61 -11.84
CA LYS A 187 -28.10 3.58 -10.88
C LYS A 187 -27.64 2.93 -9.58
N PHE A 188 -28.33 1.89 -9.13
CA PHE A 188 -27.90 1.07 -7.99
C PHE A 188 -26.62 0.31 -8.31
N GLN A 189 -26.56 -0.37 -9.46
CA GLN A 189 -25.36 -1.08 -9.91
C GLN A 189 -24.17 -0.14 -10.03
N SER A 190 -24.32 1.06 -10.58
CA SER A 190 -23.21 2.00 -10.69
C SER A 190 -22.68 2.46 -9.32
N VAL A 191 -23.56 2.83 -8.39
CA VAL A 191 -23.19 3.24 -7.04
C VAL A 191 -22.56 2.08 -6.26
N PHE A 192 -23.13 0.87 -6.36
CA PHE A 192 -22.60 -0.33 -5.72
C PHE A 192 -21.20 -0.68 -6.26
N MET A 193 -21.03 -0.70 -7.59
CA MET A 193 -19.74 -0.97 -8.21
C MET A 193 -18.70 0.10 -7.86
N GLN A 194 -19.09 1.37 -7.75
CA GLN A 194 -18.20 2.43 -7.29
C GLN A 194 -17.74 2.21 -5.84
N SER A 195 -18.66 1.84 -4.94
CA SER A 195 -18.32 1.51 -3.56
C SER A 195 -17.39 0.31 -3.46
N GLN A 196 -17.62 -0.74 -4.27
CA GLN A 196 -16.76 -1.92 -4.28
C GLN A 196 -15.35 -1.60 -4.80
N ARG A 197 -15.23 -0.81 -5.87
CA ARG A 197 -13.93 -0.34 -6.37
C ARG A 197 -13.16 0.46 -5.33
N HIS A 198 -13.84 1.33 -4.58
CA HIS A 198 -13.18 2.13 -3.54
C HIS A 198 -12.68 1.26 -2.38
N ARG A 199 -13.46 0.25 -1.96
CA ARG A 199 -13.02 -0.73 -0.94
C ARG A 199 -11.83 -1.55 -1.41
N ALA A 200 -11.89 -2.10 -2.62
CA ALA A 200 -10.79 -2.88 -3.18
C ALA A 200 -9.49 -2.06 -3.24
N LYS A 201 -9.57 -0.79 -3.67
CA LYS A 201 -8.41 0.10 -3.70
C LYS A 201 -7.86 0.41 -2.30
N LEU A 202 -8.73 0.56 -1.31
CA LEU A 202 -8.30 0.78 0.08
C LEU A 202 -7.60 -0.47 0.65
N GLU A 203 -8.14 -1.66 0.41
CA GLU A 203 -7.52 -2.93 0.81
C GLU A 203 -6.16 -3.13 0.14
N GLU A 204 -6.05 -2.81 -1.15
CA GLU A 204 -4.78 -2.82 -1.89
C GLU A 204 -3.75 -1.87 -1.28
N THR A 205 -4.13 -0.60 -1.03
CA THR A 205 -3.23 0.38 -0.39
C THR A 205 -2.83 -0.04 1.03
N LEU A 206 -3.73 -0.66 1.80
CA LEU A 206 -3.42 -1.18 3.13
C LEU A 206 -2.43 -2.35 3.06
N LEU A 207 -2.58 -3.24 2.06
CA LEU A 207 -1.66 -4.35 1.84
C LEU A 207 -0.27 -3.84 1.43
N GLU A 208 -0.19 -2.88 0.50
CA GLU A 208 1.08 -2.24 0.12
C GLU A 208 1.77 -1.57 1.30
N LEU A 209 1.00 -0.84 2.13
CA LEU A 209 1.52 -0.21 3.35
C LEU A 209 2.04 -1.25 4.35
N GLN A 210 1.30 -2.34 4.55
CA GLN A 210 1.70 -3.43 5.43
C GLN A 210 2.98 -4.10 4.93
N GLN A 211 3.08 -4.40 3.63
CA GLN A 211 4.28 -4.95 3.01
C GLN A 211 5.48 -4.01 3.15
N SER A 212 5.29 -2.70 2.93
CA SER A 212 6.34 -1.70 3.11
C SER A 212 6.84 -1.65 4.56
N LYS A 213 5.93 -1.73 5.54
CA LYS A 213 6.26 -1.77 6.97
C LYS A 213 7.01 -3.05 7.36
N ASP A 214 6.56 -4.20 6.86
CA ASP A 214 7.20 -5.48 7.12
C ASP A 214 8.60 -5.53 6.50
N HIS A 215 8.76 -5.01 5.29
CA HIS A 215 10.06 -4.87 4.63
C HIS A 215 11.03 -4.00 5.44
N ALA A 216 10.60 -2.82 5.90
CA ALA A 216 11.42 -1.95 6.74
C ALA A 216 11.83 -2.61 8.07
N THR A 217 10.92 -3.38 8.68
CA THR A 217 11.18 -4.13 9.92
C THR A 217 12.21 -5.24 9.69
N LEU A 218 12.12 -5.96 8.57
CA LEU A 218 13.07 -7.01 8.21
C LEU A 218 14.47 -6.45 7.93
N LEU A 219 14.58 -5.34 7.18
CA LEU A 219 15.86 -4.67 6.96
C LEU A 219 16.52 -4.30 8.28
N ASN A 220 15.77 -3.72 9.21
CA ASN A 220 16.30 -3.31 10.51
C ASN A 220 16.80 -4.49 11.36
N ARG A 221 16.27 -5.70 11.14
CA ARG A 221 16.66 -6.92 11.88
C ARG A 221 17.85 -7.65 11.27
N VAL A 222 18.00 -7.64 9.95
CA VAL A 222 18.99 -8.50 9.25
C VAL A 222 20.30 -7.76 8.95
N VAL A 223 20.29 -6.42 8.94
CA VAL A 223 21.50 -5.62 8.70
C VAL A 223 22.55 -5.86 9.81
N PRO A 224 23.83 -6.12 9.45
CA PRO A 224 24.88 -6.41 10.43
C PRO A 224 25.36 -5.18 11.20
N SER A 225 24.88 -3.98 10.86
CA SER A 225 25.18 -2.73 11.53
C SER A 225 24.11 -2.40 12.57
N ALA A 226 24.52 -1.82 13.68
CA ALA A 226 23.62 -1.17 14.62
C ALA A 226 22.97 0.03 13.92
N ILE A 227 21.67 0.22 14.10
CA ILE A 227 20.91 1.32 13.52
C ILE A 227 20.05 1.93 14.63
N PHE A 228 20.09 3.25 14.73
CA PHE A 228 19.17 4.02 15.55
C PHE A 228 18.76 5.30 14.85
N THR A 229 17.63 5.86 15.30
CA THR A 229 17.16 7.16 14.85
C THR A 229 17.00 8.08 16.04
N ILE A 230 17.20 9.37 15.82
CA ILE A 230 16.97 10.44 16.79
C ILE A 230 15.95 11.42 16.25
N ASP A 231 15.20 12.08 17.13
CA ASP A 231 14.42 13.27 16.79
C ASP A 231 15.30 14.54 16.74
N THR A 232 14.67 15.70 16.50
CA THR A 232 15.35 17.00 16.47
C THR A 232 15.92 17.44 17.81
N ASP A 233 15.47 16.82 18.90
CA ASP A 233 16.01 17.02 20.24
C ASP A 233 17.07 15.95 20.56
N TYR A 234 17.64 15.24 19.60
CA TYR A 234 18.66 14.21 19.83
C TYR A 234 18.19 13.03 20.69
N VAL A 235 16.87 12.85 20.85
CA VAL A 235 16.31 11.76 21.63
C VAL A 235 16.14 10.54 20.74
N ILE A 236 16.63 9.39 21.20
CA ILE A 236 16.54 8.12 20.47
C ILE A 236 15.07 7.71 20.32
N THR A 237 14.63 7.52 19.08
CA THR A 237 13.28 7.11 18.69
C THR A 237 13.19 5.68 18.18
N ASN A 238 14.31 5.11 17.71
CA ASN A 238 14.42 3.72 17.28
C ASN A 238 15.77 3.14 17.70
N TRP A 239 15.80 1.86 18.02
CA TRP A 239 17.01 1.14 18.43
C TRP A 239 16.89 -0.32 18.00
N ASN A 240 17.74 -0.75 17.06
CA ASN A 240 17.65 -2.09 16.49
C ASN A 240 18.36 -3.15 17.34
N GLU A 241 18.09 -4.42 17.06
CA GLU A 241 18.65 -5.57 17.79
C GLU A 241 20.19 -5.57 17.76
N LYS A 242 20.77 -5.14 16.63
CA LYS A 242 22.22 -5.09 16.50
C LYS A 242 22.85 -4.01 17.40
N ALA A 243 22.19 -2.88 17.58
CA ALA A 243 22.59 -1.85 18.54
C ALA A 243 22.55 -2.37 19.98
N GLU A 244 21.56 -3.20 20.33
CA GLU A 244 21.53 -3.88 21.63
C GLU A 244 22.73 -4.80 21.83
N GLN A 245 23.07 -5.59 20.82
CA GLN A 245 24.20 -6.53 20.87
C GLN A 245 25.55 -5.83 21.03
N ILE A 246 25.77 -4.70 20.32
CA ILE A 246 27.06 -3.98 20.35
C ILE A 246 27.20 -3.15 21.63
N THR A 247 26.13 -2.45 22.04
CA THR A 247 26.21 -1.52 23.18
C THR A 247 25.88 -2.17 24.53
N GLY A 248 25.10 -3.26 24.53
CA GLY A 248 24.57 -3.91 25.72
C GLY A 248 23.31 -3.26 26.30
N TYR A 249 22.82 -2.15 25.74
CA TYR A 249 21.56 -1.49 26.16
C TYR A 249 20.38 -2.03 25.36
N SER A 250 19.30 -2.40 26.05
CA SER A 250 18.07 -2.81 25.35
C SER A 250 17.37 -1.60 24.73
N SER A 251 16.54 -1.83 23.72
CA SER A 251 15.73 -0.81 23.06
C SER A 251 14.86 -0.03 24.06
N SER A 252 14.30 -0.71 25.07
CA SER A 252 13.54 -0.08 26.15
C SER A 252 14.37 0.83 27.07
N GLU A 253 15.68 0.61 27.17
CA GLU A 253 16.58 1.44 27.97
C GLU A 253 17.17 2.60 27.16
N ALA A 254 17.30 2.44 25.85
CA ALA A 254 17.89 3.43 24.95
C ALA A 254 16.84 4.43 24.43
N ILE A 255 15.66 3.96 24.02
CA ILE A 255 14.59 4.82 23.49
C ILE A 255 14.15 5.82 24.55
N GLY A 256 14.05 7.10 24.16
CA GLY A 256 13.69 8.20 25.05
C GLY A 256 14.88 8.85 25.76
N LYS A 257 16.11 8.34 25.61
CA LYS A 257 17.33 9.01 26.08
C LYS A 257 17.98 9.82 24.97
N LYS A 258 18.77 10.84 25.36
CA LYS A 258 19.66 11.57 24.43
C LYS A 258 20.74 10.63 23.92
N CYS A 259 21.07 10.68 22.63
CA CYS A 259 22.01 9.74 22.00
C CYS A 259 23.46 9.82 22.53
N ASP A 260 23.83 10.90 23.22
CA ASP A 260 25.14 11.08 23.84
C ASP A 260 25.44 10.14 25.03
N PHE A 261 24.43 9.46 25.58
CA PHE A 261 24.58 8.69 26.83
C PHE A 261 25.56 7.51 26.74
N PHE A 262 25.80 6.98 25.54
CA PHE A 262 26.77 5.92 25.25
C PHE A 262 28.01 6.45 24.48
N MET A 263 28.07 7.77 24.29
CA MET A 263 29.22 8.63 23.98
C MET A 263 30.42 8.46 24.93
N LYS A 264 31.61 8.08 24.46
CA LYS A 264 32.82 8.27 25.26
C LYS A 264 33.33 9.72 25.21
N ASP A 265 33.32 10.32 24.03
CA ASP A 265 33.66 11.73 23.84
C ASP A 265 32.41 12.48 23.38
N THR A 266 31.94 13.41 24.21
CA THR A 266 30.76 14.24 23.96
C THR A 266 31.12 15.63 23.43
N SER A 267 32.41 15.92 23.27
CA SER A 267 32.90 17.31 23.11
C SER A 267 33.17 17.75 21.67
N SER A 268 33.14 16.85 20.69
CA SER A 268 33.51 17.15 19.30
C SER A 268 32.48 16.59 18.31
N ASN A 269 31.70 17.46 17.68
CA ASN A 269 30.87 17.22 16.48
C ASN A 269 29.59 16.35 16.58
N MET A 270 29.18 15.83 17.74
CA MET A 270 27.94 15.04 17.81
C MET A 270 26.66 15.86 17.49
N TYR A 271 26.62 17.12 17.93
CA TYR A 271 25.47 18.01 17.70
C TYR A 271 25.55 18.78 16.37
N SER A 272 26.59 18.59 15.55
CA SER A 272 26.75 19.37 14.33
C SER A 272 25.92 18.86 13.15
N ILE A 273 25.28 17.68 13.28
CA ILE A 273 24.48 17.11 12.18
C ILE A 273 23.25 17.99 11.87
N PHE A 274 22.70 18.69 12.86
CA PHE A 274 21.60 19.65 12.67
C PHE A 274 22.07 21.10 12.48
N ASP A 275 23.36 21.40 12.69
CA ASP A 275 23.88 22.77 12.67
C ASP A 275 23.97 23.37 11.25
N ASN A 276 23.96 22.53 10.20
CA ASN A 276 23.96 22.97 8.81
C ASN A 276 22.72 22.43 8.05
N GLU A 277 21.88 23.31 7.50
CA GLU A 277 20.73 22.92 6.65
C GLU A 277 21.16 22.16 5.36
N GLU A 278 22.43 22.33 4.95
CA GLU A 278 23.14 21.57 3.91
C GLU A 278 24.13 20.55 4.49
N SER A 279 23.86 19.98 5.66
CA SER A 279 24.68 18.91 6.25
C SER A 279 24.97 17.81 5.23
N THR A 280 26.25 17.66 4.88
CA THR A 280 26.73 16.51 4.11
C THR A 280 26.59 15.26 4.96
N PRO A 281 26.10 14.13 4.40
CA PRO A 281 26.04 12.89 5.16
C PRO A 281 27.43 12.50 5.67
N ILE A 282 27.48 12.00 6.91
CA ILE A 282 28.70 11.53 7.54
C ILE A 282 28.93 10.09 7.09
N TYR A 283 30.15 9.79 6.63
CA TYR A 283 30.53 8.46 6.19
C TYR A 283 31.84 8.01 6.83
N ASN A 284 31.85 6.76 7.34
CA ASN A 284 33.00 6.07 7.90
C ASN A 284 33.75 6.87 8.96
N GLU A 285 33.03 7.63 9.78
CA GLU A 285 33.66 8.35 10.89
C GLU A 285 33.94 7.36 12.02
N GLU A 286 35.17 7.32 12.49
CA GLU A 286 35.56 6.43 13.59
C GLU A 286 35.46 7.16 14.92
N CYS A 287 34.79 6.56 15.90
CA CYS A 287 34.70 7.10 17.26
C CYS A 287 34.62 5.99 18.30
N GLU A 288 34.72 6.37 19.58
CA GLU A 288 34.62 5.43 20.70
C GLU A 288 33.29 5.56 21.43
N ILE A 289 32.68 4.42 21.71
CA ILE A 289 31.46 4.32 22.50
C ILE A 289 31.71 3.55 23.80
N LEU A 290 30.87 3.83 24.79
CA LEU A 290 30.80 3.15 26.07
C LEU A 290 29.70 2.09 26.06
N THR A 291 30.07 0.87 26.41
CA THR A 291 29.13 -0.24 26.55
C THR A 291 28.56 -0.30 27.97
N LYS A 292 27.39 -0.94 28.13
CA LYS A 292 26.70 -1.05 29.42
C LYS A 292 27.52 -1.75 30.51
N ASP A 293 28.39 -2.67 30.13
CA ASP A 293 29.32 -3.37 31.01
C ASP A 293 30.56 -2.52 31.40
N GLY A 294 30.63 -1.26 30.96
CA GLY A 294 31.72 -0.33 31.26
C GLY A 294 32.92 -0.43 30.31
N GLY A 295 32.82 -1.25 29.27
CA GLY A 295 33.82 -1.35 28.21
C GLY A 295 33.81 -0.16 27.24
N SER A 296 34.81 -0.13 26.36
CA SER A 296 34.94 0.83 25.27
C SER A 296 35.02 0.07 23.95
N ARG A 297 34.29 0.50 22.93
CA ARG A 297 34.36 -0.06 21.57
C ARG A 297 34.71 1.03 20.58
N ILE A 298 35.55 0.70 19.60
CA ILE A 298 35.81 1.56 18.45
C ILE A 298 34.78 1.21 17.39
N ILE A 299 33.99 2.20 16.97
CA ILE A 299 32.97 2.04 15.94
C ILE A 299 33.29 2.86 14.70
N SER A 300 32.86 2.39 13.54
CA SER A 300 32.73 3.19 12.33
C SER A 300 31.25 3.54 12.15
N LYS A 301 30.92 4.83 12.02
CA LYS A 301 29.53 5.31 11.89
C LYS A 301 29.28 6.06 10.59
N ASN A 302 28.05 5.94 10.11
CA ASN A 302 27.47 6.75 9.06
C ASN A 302 26.22 7.42 9.61
N ALA A 303 25.97 8.69 9.25
CA ALA A 303 24.77 9.39 9.70
C ALA A 303 24.23 10.33 8.62
N ASP A 304 22.91 10.45 8.55
CA ASP A 304 22.21 11.35 7.63
C ASP A 304 20.90 11.88 8.23
N LEU A 305 20.39 12.96 7.66
CA LEU A 305 19.18 13.64 8.09
C LEU A 305 17.92 12.88 7.66
N LEU A 306 16.97 12.74 8.59
CA LEU A 306 15.62 12.29 8.29
C LEU A 306 14.74 13.51 8.02
N LYS A 307 14.10 13.54 6.85
CA LYS A 307 13.19 14.60 6.42
C LYS A 307 11.80 14.05 6.12
N ASP A 308 10.77 14.84 6.40
CA ASP A 308 9.39 14.50 6.02
C ASP A 308 9.15 14.70 4.50
N LYS A 309 7.92 14.43 4.05
CA LYS A 309 7.51 14.61 2.63
C LYS A 309 7.63 16.06 2.13
N ASN A 310 7.64 17.03 3.04
CA ASN A 310 7.76 18.45 2.73
C ASN A 310 9.22 18.95 2.87
N LYS A 311 10.18 18.03 3.06
CA LYS A 311 11.59 18.30 3.32
C LYS A 311 11.89 18.99 4.66
N ASN A 312 10.94 18.99 5.59
CA ASN A 312 11.19 19.47 6.94
C ASN A 312 12.04 18.44 7.69
N LEU A 313 13.01 18.92 8.45
CA LEU A 313 13.83 18.08 9.31
C LEU A 313 12.95 17.48 10.42
N ILE A 314 12.99 16.14 10.55
CA ILE A 314 12.28 15.41 11.61
C ILE A 314 13.23 14.65 12.54
N GLY A 315 14.53 14.59 12.22
CA GLY A 315 15.52 13.89 13.01
C GLY A 315 16.73 13.47 12.17
N ALA A 316 17.45 12.45 12.64
CA ALA A 316 18.55 11.81 11.93
C ALA A 316 18.55 10.30 12.13
N ILE A 317 19.21 9.60 11.21
CA ILE A 317 19.49 8.17 11.29
C ILE A 317 20.99 7.98 11.36
N GLU A 318 21.43 7.09 12.25
CA GLU A 318 22.83 6.69 12.35
C GLU A 318 22.93 5.16 12.28
N SER A 319 23.92 4.69 11.55
CA SER A 319 24.32 3.28 11.52
C SER A 319 25.77 3.15 11.93
N PHE A 320 26.10 2.16 12.76
CA PHE A 320 27.48 1.91 13.18
C PHE A 320 27.85 0.44 13.29
N GLU A 321 29.14 0.16 13.13
CA GLU A 321 29.72 -1.19 13.23
C GLU A 321 30.88 -1.20 14.23
N ASP A 322 30.99 -2.26 15.03
CA ASP A 322 32.13 -2.48 15.93
C ASP A 322 33.35 -2.91 15.11
N ILE A 323 34.35 -2.04 15.05
CA ILE A 323 35.63 -2.28 14.37
C ILE A 323 36.79 -2.52 15.36
N THR A 324 36.49 -2.70 16.65
CA THR A 324 37.51 -2.86 17.71
C THR A 324 38.46 -4.01 17.39
N VAL A 325 37.93 -5.19 17.04
CA VAL A 325 38.74 -6.38 16.72
C VAL A 325 39.66 -6.10 15.54
N ARG A 326 39.14 -5.42 14.51
CA ARG A 326 39.91 -5.05 13.31
C ARG A 326 41.05 -4.10 13.68
N LYS A 327 40.78 -3.04 14.45
CA LYS A 327 41.79 -2.06 14.87
C LYS A 327 42.86 -2.68 15.76
N VAL A 328 42.48 -3.57 16.68
CA VAL A 328 43.45 -4.28 17.53
C VAL A 328 44.35 -5.19 16.68
N ALA A 329 43.80 -5.88 15.67
CA ALA A 329 44.58 -6.71 14.77
C ALA A 329 45.55 -5.87 13.89
N GLU A 330 45.06 -4.77 13.32
CA GLU A 330 45.87 -3.83 12.52
C GLU A 330 47.02 -3.24 13.37
N GLU A 331 46.74 -2.80 14.60
CA GLU A 331 47.76 -2.24 15.49
C GLU A 331 48.76 -3.30 15.98
N SER A 332 48.29 -4.53 16.25
CA SER A 332 49.17 -5.65 16.61
C SER A 332 50.11 -6.01 15.46
N LEU A 333 49.62 -6.01 14.22
CA LEU A 333 50.42 -6.24 13.03
C LEU A 333 51.46 -5.12 12.87
N ARG A 334 51.02 -3.85 12.93
CA ARG A 334 51.89 -2.68 12.83
C ARG A 334 53.03 -2.72 13.86
N LYS A 335 52.72 -2.98 15.12
CA LYS A 335 53.73 -3.11 16.19
C LYS A 335 54.68 -4.28 15.95
N SER A 336 54.20 -5.39 15.39
CA SER A 336 55.03 -6.56 15.07
C SER A 336 55.98 -6.27 13.92
N GLU A 337 55.52 -5.56 12.88
CA GLU A 337 56.33 -5.11 11.75
C GLU A 337 57.38 -4.10 12.18
N GLU A 338 57.01 -3.10 13.00
CA GLU A 338 57.95 -2.10 13.55
C GLU A 338 59.03 -2.77 14.41
N LYS A 339 58.64 -3.74 15.24
CA LYS A 339 59.58 -4.51 16.05
C LYS A 339 60.49 -5.39 15.18
N TYR A 340 59.95 -6.08 14.18
CA TYR A 340 60.75 -6.85 13.22
C TYR A 340 61.77 -5.96 12.52
N ARG A 341 61.33 -4.83 11.94
CA ARG A 341 62.20 -3.86 11.26
C ARG A 341 63.30 -3.35 12.20
N SER A 342 62.95 -2.98 13.42
CA SER A 342 63.91 -2.50 14.41
C SER A 342 64.98 -3.56 14.75
N ILE A 343 64.57 -4.81 14.99
CA ILE A 343 65.52 -5.90 15.32
C ILE A 343 66.38 -6.25 14.10
N PHE A 344 65.77 -6.32 12.92
CA PHE A 344 66.43 -6.68 11.67
C PHE A 344 67.50 -5.65 11.28
N ASP A 345 67.16 -4.36 11.29
CA ASP A 345 68.05 -3.27 10.89
C ASP A 345 69.11 -2.92 11.93
N LEU A 346 68.80 -3.02 13.23
CA LEU A 346 69.78 -2.77 14.29
C LEU A 346 70.67 -3.98 14.59
N SER A 347 70.48 -5.11 13.89
CA SER A 347 71.34 -6.27 14.06
C SER A 347 72.79 -5.93 13.67
N PRO A 348 73.79 -6.29 14.50
CA PRO A 348 75.19 -6.09 14.15
C PRO A 348 75.67 -7.04 13.03
N GLU A 349 74.90 -8.08 12.72
CA GLU A 349 75.17 -9.05 11.66
C GLU A 349 74.46 -8.65 10.35
N ALA A 350 75.10 -8.97 9.22
CA ALA A 350 74.48 -8.82 7.91
C ALA A 350 73.45 -9.93 7.70
N ILE A 351 72.17 -9.55 7.58
CA ILE A 351 71.05 -10.48 7.39
C ILE A 351 70.42 -10.23 6.03
N LEU A 352 70.36 -11.29 5.22
CA LEU A 352 69.75 -11.31 3.90
C LEU A 352 68.71 -12.42 3.84
N LEU A 353 67.51 -12.10 3.37
CA LEU A 353 66.41 -13.05 3.18
C LEU A 353 66.18 -13.28 1.69
N THR A 354 66.00 -14.55 1.32
CA THR A 354 65.56 -14.94 -0.02
C THR A 354 64.26 -15.74 0.03
N ASN A 355 63.53 -15.76 -1.07
CA ASN A 355 62.50 -16.76 -1.29
C ASN A 355 63.12 -18.14 -1.65
N ALA A 356 62.28 -19.15 -1.91
CA ALA A 356 62.72 -20.50 -2.26
C ALA A 356 63.49 -20.60 -3.59
N ASP A 357 63.32 -19.62 -4.48
CA ASP A 357 64.03 -19.54 -5.77
C ASP A 357 65.38 -18.80 -5.67
N GLY A 358 65.74 -18.34 -4.46
CA GLY A 358 66.97 -17.58 -4.20
C GLY A 358 66.86 -16.09 -4.55
N ILE A 359 65.66 -15.59 -4.83
CA ILE A 359 65.43 -14.15 -5.06
C ILE A 359 65.48 -13.41 -3.73
N ILE A 360 66.29 -12.37 -3.66
CA ILE A 360 66.42 -11.51 -2.47
C ILE A 360 65.11 -10.73 -2.25
N ILE A 361 64.51 -10.93 -1.08
CA ILE A 361 63.21 -10.33 -0.69
C ILE A 361 63.35 -9.29 0.42
N ASP A 362 64.39 -9.39 1.26
CA ASP A 362 64.67 -8.43 2.32
C ASP A 362 66.17 -8.42 2.66
N VAL A 363 66.73 -7.26 3.00
CA VAL A 363 68.13 -7.12 3.46
C VAL A 363 68.16 -6.06 4.55
N ASN A 364 68.95 -6.30 5.60
CA ASN A 364 69.09 -5.32 6.66
C ASN A 364 70.14 -4.27 6.31
N THR A 365 70.11 -3.14 7.03
CA THR A 365 71.08 -2.04 6.85
C THR A 365 72.53 -2.51 6.90
N LYS A 366 72.84 -3.54 7.70
CA LYS A 366 74.20 -4.07 7.82
C LYS A 366 74.73 -4.75 6.54
N VAL A 367 73.87 -5.37 5.74
CA VAL A 367 74.25 -5.90 4.41
C VAL A 367 74.73 -4.78 3.51
N ASN A 368 74.05 -3.64 3.53
CA ASN A 368 74.41 -2.48 2.70
C ASN A 368 75.75 -1.90 3.12
N ASP A 369 75.98 -1.77 4.43
CA ASP A 369 77.27 -1.32 4.97
C ASP A 369 78.42 -2.26 4.56
N TRP A 370 78.15 -3.58 4.51
CA TRP A 370 79.18 -4.58 4.27
C TRP A 370 79.49 -4.78 2.78
N LEU A 371 78.45 -4.84 1.94
CA LEU A 371 78.59 -5.08 0.50
C LEU A 371 78.68 -3.78 -0.31
N GLY A 372 78.22 -2.65 0.22
CA GLY A 372 78.22 -1.34 -0.45
C GLY A 372 77.12 -1.13 -1.49
N TYR A 373 76.15 -2.06 -1.58
CA TYR A 373 75.00 -1.95 -2.47
C TYR A 373 73.79 -1.36 -1.73
N GLN A 374 72.92 -0.67 -2.46
CA GLN A 374 71.65 -0.18 -1.91
C GLN A 374 70.53 -1.21 -2.04
N ASN A 375 69.48 -1.08 -1.23
CA ASN A 375 68.35 -2.02 -1.19
C ASN A 375 67.69 -2.23 -2.57
N ASP A 376 67.52 -1.16 -3.34
CA ASP A 376 66.94 -1.19 -4.69
C ASP A 376 67.81 -1.92 -5.72
N GLU A 377 69.14 -1.94 -5.51
CA GLU A 377 70.07 -2.71 -6.32
C GLU A 377 70.08 -4.20 -5.96
N LEU A 378 69.72 -4.54 -4.71
CA LEU A 378 69.74 -5.91 -4.20
C LEU A 378 68.40 -6.62 -4.34
N PHE A 379 67.27 -5.91 -4.18
CA PHE A 379 65.95 -6.52 -4.24
C PHE A 379 65.62 -7.11 -5.60
N GLY A 380 65.09 -8.33 -5.60
CA GLY A 380 64.74 -9.04 -6.82
C GLY A 380 65.91 -9.72 -7.53
N LEU A 381 67.17 -9.52 -7.10
CA LEU A 381 68.31 -10.27 -7.63
C LEU A 381 68.27 -11.72 -7.15
N ASN A 382 68.70 -12.63 -8.02
CA ASN A 382 68.97 -14.00 -7.60
C ASN A 382 70.31 -14.06 -6.86
N LEU A 383 70.29 -14.46 -5.60
CA LEU A 383 71.47 -14.56 -4.74
C LEU A 383 72.56 -15.44 -5.35
N LEU A 384 72.19 -16.54 -6.01
CA LEU A 384 73.16 -17.48 -6.62
C LEU A 384 73.83 -16.90 -7.87
N GLU A 385 73.23 -15.89 -8.49
CA GLU A 385 73.75 -15.20 -9.67
C GLU A 385 74.38 -13.86 -9.34
N ALA A 386 74.23 -13.40 -8.09
CA ALA A 386 74.64 -12.08 -7.64
C ALA A 386 76.11 -11.76 -7.98
N PRO A 387 76.41 -10.50 -8.34
CA PRO A 387 77.75 -10.09 -8.79
C PRO A 387 78.79 -10.08 -7.67
N PHE A 388 78.36 -9.93 -6.42
CA PHE A 388 79.19 -9.90 -5.22
C PHE A 388 79.61 -11.29 -4.70
N ILE A 389 79.28 -12.38 -5.42
CA ILE A 389 79.65 -13.74 -5.05
C ILE A 389 80.64 -14.32 -6.09
N PRO A 390 81.92 -14.52 -5.73
CA PRO A 390 82.92 -15.11 -6.62
C PRO A 390 82.55 -16.52 -7.08
N ARG A 391 83.07 -16.92 -8.26
CA ARG A 391 82.78 -18.25 -8.86
C ARG A 391 83.09 -19.43 -7.93
N LYS A 392 84.13 -19.31 -7.11
CA LYS A 392 84.53 -20.32 -6.12
C LYS A 392 83.45 -20.48 -5.03
N SER A 393 82.94 -19.37 -4.49
CA SER A 393 81.88 -19.33 -3.48
C SER A 393 80.50 -19.73 -4.03
N LYS A 394 80.21 -19.42 -5.30
CA LYS A 394 78.92 -19.75 -5.94
C LYS A 394 78.59 -21.24 -5.90
N LEU A 395 79.55 -22.11 -6.20
CA LEU A 395 79.32 -23.56 -6.20
C LEU A 395 78.95 -24.07 -4.80
N THR A 396 79.71 -23.66 -3.78
CA THR A 396 79.43 -24.00 -2.38
C THR A 396 78.08 -23.43 -1.94
N MET A 397 77.75 -22.19 -2.32
CA MET A 397 76.47 -21.58 -1.97
C MET A 397 75.28 -22.27 -2.63
N GLN A 398 75.39 -22.72 -3.89
CA GLN A 398 74.35 -23.49 -4.57
C GLN A 398 74.07 -24.83 -3.90
N GLU A 399 75.13 -25.57 -3.55
CA GLU A 399 75.00 -26.83 -2.81
C GLU A 399 74.34 -26.62 -1.45
N LYS A 400 74.78 -25.59 -0.71
CA LYS A 400 74.24 -25.26 0.61
C LYS A 400 72.81 -24.75 0.55
N PHE A 401 72.47 -23.93 -0.44
CA PHE A 401 71.09 -23.48 -0.66
C PHE A 401 70.15 -24.66 -0.94
N LYS A 402 70.59 -25.62 -1.77
CA LYS A 402 69.83 -26.85 -2.02
C LYS A 402 69.63 -27.70 -0.76
N GLN A 403 70.66 -27.82 0.09
CA GLN A 403 70.56 -28.50 1.40
C GLN A 403 69.61 -27.76 2.36
N ALA A 404 69.58 -26.43 2.34
CA ALA A 404 68.68 -25.64 3.17
C ALA A 404 67.21 -25.86 2.76
N LEU A 405 66.92 -25.94 1.46
CA LEU A 405 65.58 -26.22 0.95
C LEU A 405 65.07 -27.63 1.29
N THR A 406 65.96 -28.60 1.53
CA THR A 406 65.57 -29.97 1.93
C THR A 406 65.30 -30.09 3.45
N GLY A 407 65.51 -29.03 4.22
CA GLY A 407 65.12 -28.95 5.63
C GLY A 407 66.19 -29.38 6.64
N ASP A 408 67.47 -29.45 6.27
CA ASP A 408 68.57 -29.92 7.13
C ASP A 408 68.97 -28.95 8.27
N GLY A 409 68.11 -28.00 8.64
CA GLY A 409 68.32 -27.09 9.77
C GLY A 409 69.36 -25.99 9.50
N MET A 410 69.79 -25.32 10.58
CA MET A 410 70.77 -24.22 10.53
C MET A 410 72.14 -24.74 10.12
N MET A 411 72.72 -24.19 9.05
CA MET A 411 74.06 -24.53 8.57
C MET A 411 74.98 -23.32 8.71
N THR A 412 76.22 -23.58 9.13
CA THR A 412 77.28 -22.57 9.19
C THR A 412 78.38 -22.97 8.23
N TYR A 413 78.80 -22.04 7.37
CA TYR A 413 79.89 -22.20 6.43
C TYR A 413 80.46 -20.83 6.08
N GLU A 414 81.71 -20.80 5.65
CA GLU A 414 82.42 -19.58 5.27
C GLU A 414 82.41 -19.43 3.75
N LEU A 415 82.09 -18.23 3.26
CA LEU A 415 82.16 -17.87 1.85
C LEU A 415 82.94 -16.56 1.70
N GLU A 416 83.67 -16.47 0.60
CA GLU A 416 84.24 -15.20 0.13
C GLU A 416 83.16 -14.43 -0.62
N PHE A 417 83.07 -13.11 -0.37
CA PHE A 417 82.23 -12.15 -1.07
C PHE A 417 83.10 -11.01 -1.59
N THR A 418 82.64 -10.30 -2.62
CA THR A 418 83.32 -9.12 -3.16
C THR A 418 82.41 -7.92 -3.00
N SER A 419 82.89 -6.90 -2.28
CA SER A 419 82.14 -5.66 -2.12
C SER A 419 82.00 -4.89 -3.44
N LYS A 420 81.08 -3.93 -3.50
CA LYS A 420 80.91 -3.05 -4.68
C LYS A 420 82.19 -2.27 -5.02
N ASN A 421 83.05 -2.03 -4.03
CA ASN A 421 84.32 -1.33 -4.20
C ASN A 421 85.47 -2.24 -4.67
N GLY A 422 85.24 -3.56 -4.76
CA GLY A 422 86.22 -4.53 -5.26
C GLY A 422 87.11 -5.16 -4.18
N ASP A 423 86.90 -4.82 -2.90
CA ASP A 423 87.54 -5.44 -1.73
C ASP A 423 86.95 -6.81 -1.40
#